data_AF-A0A4P9WZ89-F1
#
_entry.id   AF-A0A4P9WZ89-F1
#
_cell.length_a   1.000
_cell.length_b   1.000
_cell.length_c   1.000
_cell.angle_alpha   90.00
_cell.angle_beta   90.00
_cell.angle_gamma   90.00
#
_symmetry.space_group_name_H-M   'P 1'
#
loop_
_entity.id
_entity.type
_entity.pdbx_description
1 polymer ?
#
loop_
_entity_poly.entity_id
_entity_poly.type
_entity_poly.pdbx_seq_one_letter_code
_entity_poly.pdbx_strand_id
1 'polypeptide(L)' 'RRAKRPNHNATIIAVLDAWYAENRRYPYPSEEVKKTLLGQTSLSMMQLNNWFINKRRR' A
#
# COMPACT_ATOMS: atom_id res chain seq x y z
N ARG A 1 -11.57 5.26 24.02
CA ARG A 1 -11.66 6.12 22.81
C ARG A 1 -10.69 5.56 21.76
N ARG A 2 -11.16 5.20 20.55
CA ARG A 2 -10.29 4.67 19.50
C ARG A 2 -9.46 5.82 18.93
N ALA A 3 -8.13 5.76 19.03
CA ALA A 3 -7.27 6.80 18.49
C ALA A 3 -7.50 6.93 16.97
N LYS A 4 -7.67 8.17 16.48
CA LYS A 4 -7.68 8.46 15.03
C LYS A 4 -6.32 8.03 14.49
N ARG A 5 -6.31 7.04 13.59
CA ARG A 5 -5.08 6.61 12.93
C ARG A 5 -4.65 7.74 11.98
N PRO A 6 -3.37 8.16 12.00
CA PRO A 6 -2.87 9.11 11.02
C PRO A 6 -3.02 8.53 9.62
N ASN A 7 -3.47 9.36 8.68
CA ASN A 7 -3.53 8.98 7.26
C ASN A 7 -2.11 8.82 6.72
N HIS A 8 -1.97 7.98 5.70
CA HIS A 8 -0.70 7.90 4.95
C HIS A 8 -0.39 9.26 4.32
N ASN A 9 0.89 9.64 4.31
CA ASN A 9 1.32 10.87 3.65
C ASN A 9 1.07 10.76 2.12
N ALA A 10 1.03 11.90 1.44
CA ALA A 10 0.74 11.94 0.00
C ALA A 10 1.76 11.14 -0.82
N THR A 11 3.03 11.12 -0.40
CA THR A 11 4.12 10.38 -1.06
C THR A 11 3.90 8.86 -1.02
N ILE A 12 3.53 8.31 0.13
CA ILE A 12 3.19 6.89 0.30
C ILE A 12 2.02 6.54 -0.60
N ILE A 13 0.97 7.38 -0.61
CA ILE A 13 -0.20 7.16 -1.45
C ILE A 13 0.20 7.15 -2.93
N ALA A 14 1.02 8.10 -3.38
CA ALA A 14 1.48 8.18 -4.76
C ALA A 14 2.26 6.93 -5.20
N VAL A 15 3.17 6.43 -4.37
CA VAL A 15 3.93 5.20 -4.66
C VAL A 15 3.00 3.98 -4.79
N LEU A 16 2.08 3.82 -3.85
CA LEU A 16 1.18 2.66 -3.84
C LEU A 16 0.14 2.74 -4.96
N ASP A 17 -0.36 3.94 -5.27
CA ASP A 17 -1.31 4.17 -6.36
C ASP A 17 -0.66 3.99 -7.73
N ALA A 18 0.60 4.41 -7.92
CA ALA A 18 1.34 4.16 -9.15
C ALA A 18 1.46 2.66 -9.42
N TRP A 19 1.93 1.89 -8.44
CA TRP A 19 2.02 0.44 -8.57
C TRP A 19 0.65 -0.20 -8.83
N TYR A 20 -0.39 0.23 -8.11
CA TYR A 20 -1.75 -0.30 -8.29
C TYR A 20 -2.32 -0.02 -9.68
N ALA A 21 -2.08 1.18 -10.23
CA ALA A 21 -2.54 1.57 -11.56
C ALA A 21 -1.88 0.72 -12.65
N GLU A 22 -0.57 0.48 -12.55
CA GLU A 22 0.19 -0.38 -13.45
C GLU A 22 -0.27 -1.85 -13.37
N ASN A 23 -0.70 -2.29 -12.19
CA ASN A 23 -1.10 -3.68 -11.92
C ASN A 23 -2.62 -3.87 -11.81
N ARG A 24 -3.41 -2.96 -12.40
CA ARG A 24 -4.88 -2.91 -12.21
C ARG A 24 -5.60 -4.20 -12.60
N ARG A 25 -5.07 -4.97 -13.55
CA ARG A 25 -5.64 -6.26 -13.99
C ARG A 25 -5.42 -7.38 -12.95
N TYR A 26 -4.29 -7.35 -12.23
CA TYR A 26 -3.95 -8.33 -11.19
C TYR A 26 -3.20 -7.65 -10.03
N PRO A 27 -3.91 -6.92 -9.15
CA PRO A 27 -3.29 -6.08 -8.12
C PRO A 27 -2.89 -6.89 -6.86
N TYR A 28 -2.12 -7.95 -7.06
CA TYR A 28 -1.59 -8.83 -6.02
C TYR A 28 -0.06 -8.79 -6.07
N PRO A 29 0.60 -7.91 -5.29
CA PRO A 29 2.05 -7.84 -5.29
C PRO A 29 2.64 -9.13 -4.71
N SER A 30 3.71 -9.65 -5.33
CA SER A 30 4.51 -10.73 -4.76
C SER A 30 5.27 -10.26 -3.51
N GLU A 31 5.88 -11.17 -2.76
CA GLU A 31 6.67 -10.82 -1.57
C GLU A 31 7.87 -9.93 -1.91
N GLU A 32 8.50 -10.14 -3.07
CA GLU A 32 9.59 -9.30 -3.58
C GLU A 32 9.10 -7.88 -3.88
N VAL A 33 7.97 -7.76 -4.55
CA VAL A 33 7.35 -6.46 -4.86
C VAL A 33 6.97 -5.73 -3.56
N LYS A 34 6.41 -6.45 -2.59
CA LYS A 34 6.11 -5.88 -1.28
C LYS A 34 7.37 -5.34 -0.61
N LYS A 35 8.48 -6.07 -0.62
CA LYS A 35 9.76 -5.59 -0.05
C LYS A 35 10.24 -4.30 -0.72
N THR A 36 10.13 -4.19 -2.05
CA THR A 36 10.45 -2.94 -2.76
C THR A 36 9.56 -1.78 -2.32
N LEU A 37 8.24 -2.01 -2.23
CA LEU A 37 7.30 -0.98 -1.78
C LEU A 37 7.52 -0.57 -0.31
N LEU A 38 7.90 -1.51 0.57
CA LEU A 38 8.26 -1.22 1.96
C LEU A 38 9.48 -0.29 2.03
N GLY A 39 10.49 -0.53 1.19
CA GLY A 39 11.67 0.33 1.10
C GLY A 39 11.35 1.77 0.68
N GLN A 40 10.30 1.98 -0.11
CA GLN A 40 9.90 3.31 -0.60
C GLN A 40 8.89 4.02 0.33
N THR A 41 8.06 3.27 1.04
CA THR A 41 6.91 3.82 1.79
C THR A 41 7.15 3.91 3.30
N SER A 42 8.23 3.30 3.80
CA SER A 42 8.53 3.15 5.24
C SER A 42 7.36 2.57 6.04
N LEU A 43 6.44 1.86 5.37
CA LEU A 43 5.34 1.15 6.01
C LEU A 43 5.83 -0.16 6.62
N SER A 44 5.08 -0.66 7.60
CA SER A 44 5.18 -2.07 7.97
C SER A 44 4.50 -2.96 6.92
N MET A 45 4.94 -4.21 6.83
CA MET A 45 4.32 -5.23 5.96
C MET A 45 2.80 -5.36 6.20
N MET A 46 2.38 -5.28 7.46
CA MET A 46 0.95 -5.31 7.82
C MET A 46 0.19 -4.11 7.27
N GLN A 47 0.73 -2.89 7.35
CA GLN A 47 0.10 -1.68 6.81
C GLN A 47 -0.01 -1.77 5.29
N LEU A 48 1.03 -2.22 4.60
CA LEU A 48 1.05 -2.41 3.16
C LEU A 48 -0.02 -3.42 2.72
N ASN A 49 -0.08 -4.58 3.37
CA ASN A 49 -1.09 -5.61 3.08
C ASN A 49 -2.51 -5.08 3.29
N ASN A 50 -2.75 -4.38 4.41
CA ASN A 50 -4.05 -3.78 4.70
C ASN A 50 -4.43 -2.71 3.67
N TRP A 51 -3.47 -1.91 3.20
CA TRP A 51 -3.72 -0.93 2.15
C TRP A 51 -4.18 -1.61 0.87
N PHE A 52 -3.47 -2.65 0.41
CA PHE A 52 -3.84 -3.38 -0.80
C PHE A 52 -5.19 -4.09 -0.69
N ILE A 53 -5.49 -4.69 0.46
CA ILE A 53 -6.81 -5.30 0.71
C ILE A 53 -7.91 -4.25 0.61
N ASN A 54 -7.73 -3.09 1.24
CA ASN A 54 -8.73 -2.03 1.22
C ASN A 54 -8.84 -1.35 -0.14
N LYS A 55 -7.72 -1.17 -0.87
CA LYS A 55 -7.70 -0.54 -2.19
C LYS A 55 -8.44 -1.40 -3.23
N ARG A 56 -8.29 -2.72 -3.20
CA ARG A 56 -9.01 -3.64 -4.10
C ARG A 56 -10.51 -3.77 -3.81
N ARG A 57 -10.91 -3.55 -2.56
CA ARG A 57 -12.32 -3.60 -2.14
C ARG A 57 -13.09 -2.33 -2.49
N ARG A 58 -12.37 -1.25 -2.83
CA ARG A 58 -12.92 0.03 -3.25
C ARG A 58 -12.94 0.10 -4.76
#